data_AF-A0A6P0Z284-F1
#
_entry.id   AF-A0A6P0Z284-F1
#
_cell.length_a   1.000
_cell.length_b   1.000
_cell.length_c   1.000
_cell.angle_alpha   90.00
_cell.angle_beta   90.00
_cell.angle_gamma   90.00
#
_symmetry.space_group_name_H-M   'P 1'
#
loop_
_entity.id
_entity.type
_entity.pdbx_description
1 polymer ?
#
loop_
_entity_poly.entity_id
_entity_poly.type
_entity_poly.pdbx_seq_one_letter_code
_entity_poly.pdbx_strand_id
1 'polypeptide(L)'
;ENFYGKILGLSKVERSLKYPGAWYQVGEYQLHLIVASKTATELQNPEKWGRNPHIALGVTNLKEASETLQAHGYSVQLSASGRAALFTQDPDGNVIEISQT
;
A
#
# COMPACT_ATOMS: atom_id res chain seq x y z
N GLU A 1 -8.10 8.59 1.10
CA GLU A 1 -9.10 7.60 0.64
C GLU A 1 -8.87 7.08 -0.78
N ASN A 2 -8.32 7.90 -1.70
CA ASN A 2 -8.09 7.46 -3.08
C ASN A 2 -7.17 6.23 -3.19
N PHE A 3 -5.98 6.27 -2.59
CA PHE A 3 -5.01 5.18 -2.69
C PHE A 3 -5.52 3.86 -2.11
N TYR A 4 -5.74 3.79 -0.79
CA TYR A 4 -6.15 2.55 -0.13
C TYR A 4 -7.55 2.05 -0.55
N GLY A 5 -8.51 2.95 -0.76
CA GLY A 5 -9.88 2.56 -1.09
C GLY A 5 -10.13 2.31 -2.57
N LYS A 6 -9.74 3.24 -3.45
CA LYS A 6 -10.05 3.15 -4.89
C LYS A 6 -8.98 2.41 -5.68
N ILE A 7 -7.70 2.67 -5.40
CA ILE A 7 -6.59 2.10 -6.19
C ILE A 7 -6.23 0.70 -5.70
N LEU A 8 -6.07 0.52 -4.38
CA LEU A 8 -5.84 -0.80 -3.79
C LEU A 8 -7.14 -1.59 -3.58
N GLY A 9 -8.31 -0.98 -3.76
CA GLY A 9 -9.60 -1.66 -3.66
C GLY A 9 -9.97 -2.12 -2.25
N LEU A 10 -9.32 -1.62 -1.19
CA LEU A 10 -9.61 -2.06 0.17
C LEU A 10 -10.99 -1.56 0.61
N SER A 11 -11.73 -2.43 1.29
CA SER A 11 -13.07 -2.10 1.78
C SER A 11 -12.98 -1.18 2.99
N LYS A 12 -13.46 0.05 2.89
CA LYS A 12 -13.53 0.99 4.01
C LYS A 12 -14.53 0.50 5.06
N VAL A 13 -14.16 0.62 6.34
CA VAL A 13 -15.02 0.28 7.48
C VAL A 13 -15.52 1.57 8.11
N GLU A 14 -16.85 1.69 8.26
CA GLU A 14 -17.46 2.84 8.93
C GLU A 14 -17.29 2.71 10.45
N ARG A 15 -16.53 3.62 11.06
CA ARG A 15 -16.31 3.67 12.50
C ARG A 15 -16.19 5.12 12.95
N SER A 16 -16.84 5.44 14.07
CA SER A 16 -16.67 6.74 14.72
C SER A 16 -15.22 6.87 15.22
N LEU A 17 -14.50 7.86 14.69
CA LEU A 17 -13.16 8.24 15.13
C LEU A 17 -13.22 9.57 15.89
N LYS A 18 -12.37 9.73 16.91
CA LYS A 18 -12.19 11.00 17.64
C LYS A 18 -11.11 11.91 17.02
N TYR A 19 -10.54 11.49 15.90
CA TYR A 19 -9.47 12.14 15.16
C TYR A 19 -9.58 11.79 13.66
N PRO A 20 -8.97 12.56 12.74
CA PRO A 20 -9.05 12.27 11.32
C PRO A 20 -8.28 10.98 10.98
N GLY A 21 -8.89 10.13 10.17
CA GLY A 21 -8.34 8.81 9.83
C GLY A 21 -9.35 7.95 9.07
N ALA A 22 -8.95 6.72 8.78
CA ALA A 22 -9.80 5.73 8.12
C ALA A 22 -9.45 4.31 8.56
N TRP A 23 -10.45 3.44 8.54
CA TRP A 23 -10.27 2.00 8.73
C TRP A 23 -10.56 1.27 7.41
N TYR A 24 -9.74 0.28 7.08
CA TYR A 24 -9.98 -0.62 5.95
C TYR A 24 -9.90 -2.07 6.40
N GLN A 25 -10.78 -2.92 5.87
CA GLN A 25 -10.80 -4.36 6.13
C GLN A 25 -9.87 -5.09 5.16
N VAL A 26 -9.07 -6.01 5.67
CA VAL A 26 -8.14 -6.87 4.92
C VAL A 26 -8.21 -8.29 5.47
N GLY A 27 -9.08 -9.13 4.90
CA GLY A 27 -9.37 -10.47 5.45
C GLY A 27 -9.86 -10.36 6.90
N GLU A 28 -9.20 -11.07 7.82
CA GLU A 28 -9.49 -11.01 9.27
C GLU A 28 -8.80 -9.82 9.98
N TYR A 29 -8.00 -9.03 9.25
CA TYR A 29 -7.23 -7.90 9.79
C TYR A 29 -7.84 -6.57 9.37
N GLN A 30 -7.39 -5.51 10.03
CA GLN A 30 -7.75 -4.14 9.67
C GLN A 30 -6.52 -3.25 9.54
N LEU A 31 -6.53 -2.38 8.53
CA LEU A 31 -5.58 -1.30 8.37
C LEU A 31 -6.18 -0.02 8.94
N HIS A 32 -5.51 0.57 9.92
CA HIS A 32 -5.92 1.81 10.57
C HIS A 32 -5.00 2.94 10.16
N LEU A 33 -5.53 3.92 9.43
CA LEU A 33 -4.84 5.13 9.05
C LEU A 33 -5.19 6.25 10.02
N ILE A 34 -4.18 6.90 10.58
CA ILE A 34 -4.31 8.06 11.45
C ILE A 34 -3.64 9.24 10.75
N VAL A 35 -4.36 10.35 10.60
CA VAL A 35 -3.77 11.56 10.03
C VAL A 35 -2.90 12.22 11.10
N ALA A 36 -1.63 12.46 10.78
CA ALA A 36 -0.71 13.23 11.61
C ALA A 36 -0.28 14.51 10.87
N SER A 37 0.21 15.51 11.62
CA SER A 37 0.69 16.77 11.05
C SER A 37 1.99 16.63 10.24
N LYS A 38 2.76 15.56 10.51
CA LYS A 38 3.97 15.20 9.78
C LYS A 38 4.03 13.68 9.62
N THR A 39 3.90 13.19 8.40
CA THR A 39 3.78 11.76 8.07
C THR A 39 4.77 11.28 7.01
N ALA A 40 5.47 12.21 6.35
CA ALA A 40 6.39 11.87 5.26
C ALA A 40 7.44 10.87 5.72
N THR A 41 7.39 9.67 5.15
CA THR A 41 8.36 8.61 5.40
C THR A 41 9.53 8.76 4.45
N GLU A 42 10.74 8.72 4.98
CA GLU A 42 11.95 8.74 4.18
C GLU A 42 12.30 7.34 3.71
N LEU A 43 12.51 7.21 2.40
CA LEU A 43 12.94 5.96 1.79
C LEU A 43 14.45 5.75 2.04
N GLN A 44 14.78 4.99 3.08
CA GLN A 44 16.16 4.71 3.51
C GLN A 44 16.98 3.95 2.46
N ASN A 45 16.34 3.10 1.67
CA ASN A 45 16.96 2.34 0.58
C ASN A 45 16.21 2.60 -0.74
N PRO A 46 16.59 3.64 -1.50
CA PRO A 46 15.88 4.01 -2.73
C PRO A 46 16.06 2.99 -3.86
N GLU A 47 17.15 2.22 -3.83
CA GLU A 47 17.44 1.20 -4.84
C GLU A 47 16.66 -0.10 -4.63
N LYS A 48 16.32 -0.43 -3.38
CA LYS A 48 15.64 -1.67 -3.00
C LYS A 48 14.50 -1.37 -2.04
N TRP A 49 13.33 -1.08 -2.58
CA TRP A 49 12.14 -0.66 -1.84
C TRP A 49 11.71 -1.71 -0.82
N GLY A 50 11.77 -2.99 -1.17
CA GLY A 50 11.50 -4.10 -0.25
C GLY A 50 12.49 -4.28 0.92
N ARG A 51 13.54 -3.45 1.03
CA ARG A 51 14.43 -3.40 2.20
C ARG A 51 14.10 -2.26 3.16
N ASN A 52 13.08 -1.45 2.85
CA ASN A 52 12.55 -0.44 3.76
C ASN A 52 11.43 -1.06 4.62
N PRO A 53 11.05 -0.45 5.76
CA PRO A 53 9.84 -0.86 6.48
C PRO A 53 8.62 -0.79 5.57
N HIS A 54 7.83 -1.86 5.55
CA HIS A 54 6.64 -1.96 4.72
C HIS A 54 5.60 -2.90 5.35
N ILE A 55 4.36 -2.78 4.86
CA ILE A 55 3.36 -3.82 5.01
C ILE A 55 3.24 -4.60 3.70
N ALA A 56 2.88 -5.88 3.78
CA ALA A 56 2.65 -6.73 2.62
C ALA A 56 1.18 -7.13 2.52
N LEU A 57 0.60 -6.97 1.32
CA LEU A 57 -0.77 -7.32 0.99
C LEU A 57 -0.78 -8.40 -0.10
N GLY A 58 -1.63 -9.41 0.08
CA GLY A 58 -1.84 -10.48 -0.89
C GLY A 58 -2.90 -10.09 -1.93
N VAL A 59 -2.66 -10.40 -3.20
CA VAL A 59 -3.62 -10.28 -4.30
C VAL A 59 -3.70 -11.57 -5.09
N THR A 60 -4.84 -11.82 -5.73
CA THR A 60 -5.02 -12.98 -6.62
C THR A 60 -4.37 -12.77 -7.99
N ASN A 61 -4.20 -11.52 -8.43
CA ASN A 61 -3.64 -11.16 -9.72
C ASN A 61 -2.67 -9.97 -9.61
N LEU A 62 -1.37 -10.25 -9.58
CA LEU A 62 -0.33 -9.25 -9.44
C LEU A 62 -0.18 -8.37 -10.69
N LYS A 63 -0.44 -8.93 -11.88
CA LYS A 63 -0.35 -8.20 -13.13
C LYS A 63 -1.40 -7.08 -13.16
N GLU A 64 -2.64 -7.42 -12.82
CA GLU A 64 -3.74 -6.46 -12.74
C GLU A 64 -3.43 -5.38 -11.69
N ALA A 65 -2.98 -5.75 -10.49
CA ALA A 65 -2.61 -4.78 -9.47
C ALA A 65 -1.51 -3.81 -9.95
N SER A 66 -0.49 -4.32 -10.65
CA SER A 66 0.58 -3.52 -11.25
C SER A 66 0.06 -2.55 -12.31
N GLU A 67 -0.85 -3.01 -13.18
CA GLU A 67 -1.47 -2.19 -14.22
C GLU A 67 -2.35 -1.09 -13.62
N THR A 68 -3.16 -1.41 -12.61
CA THR A 68 -3.98 -0.43 -11.89
C THR A 68 -3.11 0.65 -11.24
N LEU A 69 -2.03 0.28 -10.55
CA LEU A 69 -1.11 1.23 -9.92
C LEU A 69 -0.49 2.19 -10.96
N GLN A 70 0.08 1.63 -12.03
CA GLN A 70 0.71 2.42 -13.08
C GLN A 70 -0.29 3.33 -13.81
N ALA A 71 -1.49 2.86 -14.09
CA ALA A 71 -2.55 3.64 -14.74
C ALA A 71 -2.99 4.86 -13.89
N HIS A 72 -2.83 4.79 -12.56
CA HIS A 72 -3.11 5.90 -11.65
C HIS A 72 -1.86 6.71 -11.26
N GLY A 73 -0.73 6.49 -11.93
CA GLY A 73 0.50 7.27 -11.75
C GLY A 73 1.39 6.81 -10.59
N TYR A 74 1.15 5.63 -10.01
CA TYR A 74 1.99 5.08 -8.95
C TYR A 74 3.14 4.26 -9.53
N SER A 75 4.36 4.58 -9.12
CA SER A 75 5.55 3.80 -9.50
C SER A 75 5.54 2.42 -8.86
N VAL A 76 6.06 1.43 -9.59
CA VAL A 76 6.19 0.05 -9.13
C VAL A 76 7.65 -0.41 -9.27
N GLN A 77 8.19 -1.05 -8.24
CA GLN A 77 9.46 -1.76 -8.28
C GLN A 77 9.20 -3.25 -8.17
N LEU A 78 9.55 -4.03 -9.19
CA LEU A 78 9.42 -5.48 -9.15
C LEU A 78 10.39 -6.10 -8.14
N SER A 79 10.00 -7.23 -7.55
CA SER A 79 10.86 -7.96 -6.61
C SER A 79 12.17 -8.39 -7.28
N ALA A 80 13.30 -8.02 -6.67
CA ALA A 80 14.63 -8.42 -7.14
C ALA A 80 14.90 -9.93 -6.98
N SER A 81 14.07 -10.65 -6.22
CA SER A 81 14.20 -12.09 -6.00
C SER A 81 13.56 -12.95 -7.10
N GLY A 82 12.79 -12.35 -8.01
CA GLY A 82 11.98 -13.08 -8.99
C GLY A 82 10.66 -13.64 -8.43
N ARG A 83 10.39 -13.50 -7.12
CA ARG A 83 9.06 -13.77 -6.55
C ARG A 83 8.01 -12.91 -7.23
N ALA A 84 6.78 -13.44 -7.29
CA ALA A 84 5.60 -12.70 -7.74
C ALA A 84 5.22 -11.64 -6.69
N ALA A 85 6.00 -10.56 -6.62
CA ALA A 85 5.74 -9.40 -5.81
C ALA A 85 6.26 -8.12 -6.46
N LEU A 86 5.64 -7.00 -6.11
CA LEU A 86 6.07 -5.65 -6.46
C LEU A 86 5.96 -4.74 -5.22
N PHE A 87 6.64 -3.61 -5.27
CA PHE A 87 6.62 -2.59 -4.24
C PHE A 87 6.13 -1.29 -4.84
N THR A 88 5.28 -0.57 -4.11
CA THR A 88 4.85 0.80 -4.44
C THR A 88 4.92 1.68 -3.20
N GLN A 89 4.58 2.95 -3.32
CA GLN A 89 4.50 3.88 -2.19
C GLN A 89 3.10 4.49 -2.11
N ASP A 90 2.58 4.62 -0.90
CA ASP A 90 1.39 5.43 -0.67
C ASP A 90 1.72 6.93 -0.77
N PRO A 91 0.71 7.83 -0.72
CA PRO A 91 0.95 9.28 -0.83
C PRO A 91 1.87 9.89 0.23
N ASP A 92 2.09 9.21 1.36
CA ASP A 92 2.97 9.65 2.45
C ASP A 92 4.37 9.01 2.37
N GLY A 93 4.65 8.20 1.34
CA GLY A 93 5.93 7.53 1.13
C GLY A 93 6.07 6.18 1.85
N ASN A 94 5.00 5.66 2.47
CA ASN A 94 5.04 4.33 3.07
C ASN A 94 5.17 3.28 1.97
N VAL A 95 6.14 2.38 2.10
CA VAL A 95 6.30 1.28 1.14
C VAL A 95 5.22 0.24 1.37
N ILE A 96 4.58 -0.17 0.28
CA ILE A 96 3.56 -1.23 0.25
C ILE A 96 4.08 -2.34 -0.65
N GLU A 97 4.24 -3.54 -0.09
CA GLU A 97 4.48 -4.77 -0.87
C GLU A 97 3.13 -5.34 -1.31
N ILE A 98 3.02 -5.65 -2.60
CA ILE A 98 1.91 -6.41 -3.17
C ILE A 98 2.47 -7.72 -3.69
N SER A 99 1.95 -8.84 -3.20
CA SER A 99 2.41 -10.19 -3.57
C SER A 99 1.26 -11.05 -4.04
N GLN A 100 1.52 -11.94 -5.01
CA GLN A 100 0.51 -12.89 -5.47
C GLN A 100 0.46 -14.09 -4.52
N THR A 101 -0.72 -14.41 -3.99
CA THR A 101 -0.97 -15.54 -3.08
C THR A 101 -2.15 -16.38 -3.54
#